data_AF-A0A0J1DQ18-F1
#
_entry.id   AF-A0A0J1DQ18-F1
#
_cell.length_a   1.000
_cell.length_b   1.000
_cell.length_c   1.000
_cell.angle_alpha   90.00
_cell.angle_beta   90.00
_cell.angle_gamma   90.00
#
_symmetry.space_group_name_H-M   'P 1'
#
loop_
_entity.id
_entity.type
_entity.pdbx_description
1 polymer ?
#
loop_
_entity_poly.entity_id
_entity_poly.type
_entity_poly.pdbx_seq_one_letter_code
_entity_poly.pdbx_strand_id
1 'polypeptide(L)'
;MARPQAKPTSTASSEAAFRDVLSNALRRVNDMQIQSDVAYQQLISGEMEFHDAMIIAEQANLALQLTIAIRSKLIEAYQEIMRMQV
;
A
#
# COMPACT_ATOMS: atom_id res chain seq x y z
N MET A 1 -19.22 45.80 15.05
CA MET A 1 -18.81 44.47 15.56
C MET A 1 -19.36 43.41 14.62
N ALA A 2 -18.50 42.70 13.87
CA ALA A 2 -18.78 41.36 13.33
C ALA A 2 -17.46 40.79 12.77
N ARG A 3 -16.86 39.82 13.49
CA ARG A 3 -15.67 39.09 13.05
C ARG A 3 -16.12 38.00 12.04
N PRO A 4 -15.32 37.69 11.01
CA PRO A 4 -15.64 36.62 10.07
C PRO A 4 -15.42 35.26 10.75
N GLN A 5 -16.39 34.35 10.62
CA GLN A 5 -16.25 32.97 11.07
C GLN A 5 -15.53 32.15 9.99
N ALA A 6 -14.30 31.70 10.29
CA ALA A 6 -13.62 30.67 9.51
C ALA A 6 -14.12 29.29 9.97
N LYS A 7 -14.71 28.52 9.05
CA LYS A 7 -15.14 27.13 9.28
C LYS A 7 -13.90 26.22 9.41
N PRO A 8 -13.74 25.47 10.51
CA PRO A 8 -12.64 24.52 10.65
C PRO A 8 -13.15 23.10 10.38
N THR A 9 -13.14 22.62 9.13
CA THR A 9 -13.38 21.17 8.89
C THR A 9 -12.96 20.74 7.48
N SER A 10 -11.76 20.16 7.32
CA SER A 10 -11.38 19.40 6.12
C SER A 10 -10.23 18.41 6.37
N THR A 11 -9.34 18.68 7.34
CA THR A 11 -8.14 17.85 7.58
C THR A 11 -8.42 16.42 8.03
N ALA A 12 -9.42 16.21 8.90
CA ALA A 12 -9.75 14.87 9.42
C ALA A 12 -10.30 13.90 8.35
N SER A 13 -10.96 14.42 7.32
CA SER A 13 -11.50 13.60 6.22
C SER A 13 -10.40 13.10 5.28
N SER A 14 -9.39 13.94 5.02
CA SER A 14 -8.27 13.59 4.14
C SER A 14 -7.35 12.54 4.77
N GLU A 15 -7.15 12.61 6.09
CA GLU A 15 -6.34 11.64 6.83
C GLU A 15 -7.00 10.26 6.90
N ALA A 16 -8.34 10.21 7.07
CA ALA A 16 -9.11 8.98 6.95
C ALA A 16 -9.02 8.38 5.54
N ALA A 17 -9.21 9.20 4.51
CA ALA A 17 -9.11 8.74 3.11
C ALA A 17 -7.72 8.19 2.77
N PHE A 18 -6.65 8.83 3.23
CA PHE A 18 -5.30 8.31 3.02
C PHE A 18 -5.07 6.96 3.71
N ARG A 19 -5.49 6.81 4.96
CA ARG A 19 -5.40 5.54 5.69
C ARG A 19 -6.17 4.43 4.99
N ASP A 20 -7.35 4.72 4.46
CA ASP A 20 -8.16 3.75 3.74
C ASP A 20 -7.49 3.32 2.43
N VAL A 21 -6.95 4.28 1.66
CA VAL A 21 -6.20 3.98 0.44
C VAL A 21 -4.97 3.13 0.74
N LEU A 22 -4.19 3.48 1.78
CA LEU A 22 -3.02 2.71 2.18
C LEU A 22 -3.40 1.30 2.65
N SER A 23 -4.45 1.17 3.46
CA SER A 23 -4.94 -0.13 3.92
C SER A 23 -5.39 -1.00 2.76
N ASN A 24 -6.12 -0.43 1.81
CA ASN A 24 -6.55 -1.14 0.61
C ASN A 24 -5.36 -1.54 -0.28
N ALA A 25 -4.35 -0.70 -0.42
CA ALA A 25 -3.12 -1.04 -1.14
C ALA A 25 -2.37 -2.20 -0.48
N LEU A 26 -2.26 -2.21 0.86
CA LEU A 26 -1.64 -3.31 1.60
C LEU A 26 -2.43 -4.62 1.45
N ARG A 27 -3.77 -4.56 1.51
CA ARG A 27 -4.62 -5.73 1.22
C ARG A 27 -4.41 -6.25 -0.19
N ARG A 28 -4.32 -5.35 -1.18
CA ARG A 28 -4.05 -5.72 -2.58
C ARG A 28 -2.74 -6.48 -2.72
N VAL A 29 -1.69 -6.03 -2.05
CA VAL A 29 -0.37 -6.70 -2.07
C VAL A 29 -0.46 -8.08 -1.43
N ASN A 30 -1.17 -8.21 -0.30
CA ASN A 30 -1.44 -9.50 0.33
C ASN A 30 -2.21 -10.45 -0.60
N ASP A 31 -3.23 -9.96 -1.29
CA ASP A 31 -4.00 -10.75 -2.25
C ASP A 31 -3.12 -11.23 -3.41
N MET A 32 -2.20 -10.38 -3.89
CA MET A 32 -1.23 -10.77 -4.92
C MET A 32 -0.26 -11.86 -4.44
N GLN A 33 0.17 -11.81 -3.18
CA GLN A 33 1.00 -12.86 -2.58
C GLN A 33 0.23 -14.19 -2.51
N ILE A 34 -1.02 -14.16 -2.04
CA ILE A 34 -1.87 -15.37 -2.02
C ILE A 34 -2.09 -15.91 -3.43
N GLN A 35 -2.31 -15.05 -4.42
CA GLN A 35 -2.45 -15.47 -5.82
C GLN A 35 -1.17 -16.12 -6.36
N SER A 36 0.00 -15.60 -6.00
CA SER A 36 1.29 -16.23 -6.33
C SER A 36 1.40 -17.63 -5.72
N ASP A 37 0.98 -17.82 -4.46
CA ASP A 37 0.99 -19.13 -3.82
C ASP A 37 0.05 -20.13 -4.52
N VAL A 38 -1.15 -19.67 -4.91
CA VAL A 38 -2.10 -20.48 -5.68
C VAL A 38 -1.55 -20.82 -7.06
N ALA A 39 -0.95 -19.84 -7.76
CA ALA A 39 -0.32 -20.06 -9.06
C ALA A 39 0.82 -21.09 -8.97
N TYR A 40 1.59 -21.08 -7.88
CA TYR A 40 2.62 -22.07 -7.63
C TYR A 40 2.04 -23.49 -7.43
N GLN A 41 0.92 -23.61 -6.71
CA GLN A 41 0.22 -24.89 -6.56
C GLN A 41 -0.33 -25.39 -7.90
N GLN A 42 -0.93 -24.50 -8.68
CA GLN A 42 -1.48 -24.82 -10.01
C GLN A 42 -0.38 -25.25 -10.98
N LEU A 43 0.77 -24.60 -10.93
CA LEU A 43 1.96 -24.98 -11.70
C LEU A 43 2.42 -26.42 -11.37
N ILE A 44 2.51 -26.77 -10.09
CA ILE A 44 2.91 -28.13 -9.66
C ILE A 44 1.88 -29.17 -10.07
N SER A 45 0.59 -28.82 -10.01
CA SER A 45 -0.50 -29.71 -10.43
C SER A 45 -0.66 -29.85 -11.95
N GLY A 46 0.02 -29.00 -12.73
CA GLY A 46 -0.08 -28.96 -14.19
C GLY A 46 -1.30 -28.21 -14.74
N GLU A 47 -2.05 -27.52 -13.88
CA GLU A 47 -3.23 -26.71 -14.26
C GLU A 47 -2.86 -25.32 -14.81
N MET A 48 -1.62 -24.86 -14.61
CA MET A 48 -1.12 -23.57 -15.06
C MET A 48 0.26 -23.73 -15.72
N GLU A 49 0.50 -22.97 -16.79
CA GLU A 49 1.81 -22.94 -17.44
C GLU A 49 2.86 -22.21 -16.60
N PHE A 50 4.12 -22.65 -16.74
CA PHE A 50 5.25 -22.07 -16.00
C PHE A 50 5.40 -20.56 -16.20
N HIS A 51 5.19 -20.08 -17.42
CA HIS A 51 5.38 -18.68 -17.75
C HIS A 51 4.34 -17.78 -17.08
N ASP A 52 3.07 -18.22 -17.02
CA ASP A 52 1.99 -17.52 -16.31
C ASP A 52 2.24 -17.46 -14.81
N ALA A 53 2.61 -18.60 -14.20
CA ALA A 53 2.93 -18.66 -12.79
C ALA A 53 4.11 -17.75 -12.41
N MET A 54 5.15 -17.71 -13.26
CA MET A 54 6.29 -16.80 -13.09
C MET A 54 5.89 -15.33 -13.18
N ILE A 55 4.99 -14.97 -14.11
CA ILE A 55 4.49 -13.59 -14.23
C ILE A 55 3.72 -13.18 -12.97
N ILE A 56 2.85 -14.04 -12.45
CA ILE A 56 2.07 -13.76 -11.24
C ILE A 56 3.01 -13.58 -10.03
N ALA A 57 4.01 -14.45 -9.88
CA ALA A 57 4.99 -14.36 -8.82
C ALA A 57 5.80 -13.06 -8.89
N GLU A 58 6.24 -12.66 -10.08
CA GLU A 58 7.01 -11.43 -10.25
C GLU A 58 6.17 -10.18 -9.98
N GLN A 59 4.90 -10.18 -10.37
CA GLN A 59 3.97 -9.09 -10.01
C GLN A 59 3.82 -8.95 -8.49
N ALA A 60 3.65 -10.08 -7.78
CA ALA A 60 3.53 -10.08 -6.32
C ALA A 60 4.81 -9.57 -5.65
N ASN A 61 5.98 -9.97 -6.16
CA ASN A 61 7.29 -9.53 -5.67
C ASN A 61 7.50 -8.03 -5.89
N LEU A 62 7.24 -7.51 -7.10
CA LEU A 62 7.38 -6.09 -7.42
C LEU A 62 6.43 -5.23 -6.57
N ALA A 63 5.18 -5.67 -6.38
CA ALA A 63 4.21 -4.97 -5.54
C ALA A 63 4.66 -4.90 -4.07
N LEU A 64 5.27 -5.97 -3.55
CA LEU A 64 5.82 -5.99 -2.20
C LEU A 64 7.02 -5.05 -2.07
N GLN A 65 7.95 -5.05 -3.03
CA GLN A 65 9.09 -4.15 -3.04
C GLN A 65 8.66 -2.68 -3.04
N LEU A 66 7.69 -2.34 -3.88
CA LEU A 66 7.10 -1.00 -3.90
C LEU A 66 6.49 -0.63 -2.54
N THR A 67 5.79 -1.56 -1.90
CA THR A 67 5.19 -1.35 -0.58
C THR A 67 6.24 -1.07 0.48
N ILE A 68 7.36 -1.80 0.47
CA ILE A 68 8.48 -1.57 1.38
C ILE A 68 9.09 -0.19 1.14
N ALA A 69 9.27 0.21 -0.13
CA ALA A 69 9.80 1.54 -0.47
C ALA A 69 8.89 2.66 0.06
N ILE A 70 7.57 2.51 -0.11
CA ILE A 70 6.58 3.47 0.42
C ILE A 70 6.64 3.51 1.95
N ARG A 71 6.66 2.35 2.62
CA ARG A 71 6.78 2.26 4.08
C ARG A 71 8.00 3.04 4.58
N SER A 72 9.16 2.84 3.96
CA SER A 72 10.39 3.55 4.32
C SER A 72 10.21 5.06 4.18
N LYS A 73 9.63 5.53 3.07
CA LYS A 73 9.37 6.96 2.84
C LYS A 73 8.41 7.57 3.85
N LEU A 74 7.39 6.82 4.28
CA LEU A 74 6.47 7.28 5.33
C LEU A 74 7.17 7.41 6.69
N ILE A 75 8.05 6.48 7.03
CA ILE A 75 8.86 6.55 8.26
C ILE A 75 9.81 7.75 8.20
N GLU A 76 10.48 7.98 7.06
CA GLU A 76 11.34 9.15 6.84
C GLU A 76 10.56 10.46 7.01
N ALA A 77 9.38 10.57 6.40
CA ALA A 77 8.53 11.76 6.50
C ALA A 77 8.08 12.03 7.94
N TYR A 78 7.71 10.98 8.70
CA TYR A 78 7.38 11.11 10.11
C TYR A 78 8.58 11.61 10.94
N GLN A 79 9.77 11.07 10.70
CA GLN A 79 10.99 11.51 11.38
C GLN A 79 11.33 12.97 11.05
N GLU A 80 11.12 13.40 9.81
CA GLU A 80 11.38 14.78 9.37
C GLU A 80 10.47 15.80 10.06
N ILE A 81 9.17 15.49 10.17
CA ILE A 81 8.21 16.34 10.90
C ILE A 81 8.63 16.51 12.37
N MET A 82 9.09 15.43 13.01
CA MET A 82 9.57 15.47 14.40
C MET A 82 10.84 16.33 14.56
N ARG A 83 11.72 16.34 13.56
CA ARG A 83 12.94 17.18 13.55
C ARG A 83 12.65 18.66 13.36
N MET A 84 11.54 19.03 12.72
CA MET A 84 11.14 20.43 12.54
C MET A 84 10.50 21.05 13.79
N GLN A 85 10.03 20.23 14.74
CA GLN A 85 9.29 20.70 15.94
C GLN A 85 10.16 20.91 17.19
N VAL A 86 11.47 20.62 17.11
CA VAL A 86 12.44 20.89 18.19
C VAL A 86 13.16 22.21 17.99
#